data_AF-A0A7S2M4J8-F1
#
_entry.id   AF-A0A7S2M4J8-F1
#
_cell.length_a   1.000
_cell.length_b   1.000
_cell.length_c   1.000
_cell.angle_alpha   90.00
_cell.angle_beta   90.00
_cell.angle_gamma   90.00
#
_symmetry.space_group_name_H-M   'P 1'
#
loop_
_entity.id
_entity.type
_entity.pdbx_description
1 polymer ?
#
loop_
_entity_poly.entity_id
_entity_poly.type
_entity_poly.pdbx_seq_one_letter_code
_entity_poly.pdbx_strand_id
1 'polypeptide(L)'
;MLARMEGCWRATGEVVVFLDSHIEATQGWLEPLLARIRDDPRRVVVPSIDSINFDTFDFEGGSGLGVLGFTWTLGQKPEAVRTDQEEPLKSPIMAGGLFAADR
;
A
#
# COMPACT_ATOMS: atom_id res chain seq x y z
N MET A 1 -12.63 3.71 -11.06
CA MET A 1 -12.31 2.26 -11.15
C MET A 1 -11.90 1.84 -12.57
N LEU A 2 -12.59 2.29 -13.62
CA LEU A 2 -12.27 1.97 -15.03
C LEU A 2 -10.81 2.23 -15.43
N ALA A 3 -10.22 3.35 -15.00
CA ALA A 3 -8.83 3.69 -15.32
C ALA A 3 -7.83 2.64 -14.82
N ARG A 4 -8.05 2.08 -13.60
CA ARG A 4 -7.20 1.04 -13.04
C ARG A 4 -7.29 -0.26 -13.83
N MET A 5 -8.52 -0.65 -14.20
CA MET A 5 -8.74 -1.83 -15.04
C MET A 5 -8.07 -1.69 -16.40
N GLU A 6 -8.25 -0.55 -17.07
CA GLU A 6 -7.63 -0.30 -18.38
C GLU A 6 -6.10 -0.36 -18.30
N GLY A 7 -5.52 0.21 -17.23
CA GLY A 7 -4.09 0.08 -16.93
C GLY A 7 -3.65 -1.37 -16.77
N CYS A 8 -4.39 -2.17 -16.00
CA CYS A 8 -4.13 -3.60 -15.83
C CYS A 8 -4.16 -4.38 -17.15
N TRP A 9 -5.18 -4.15 -17.98
CA TRP A 9 -5.32 -4.85 -19.26
C TRP A 9 -4.16 -4.61 -20.22
N ARG A 10 -3.50 -3.45 -20.11
CA ARG A 10 -2.34 -3.08 -20.93
C ARG A 10 -1.00 -3.42 -20.28
N ALA A 11 -0.98 -3.72 -18.99
CA ALA A 11 0.25 -4.01 -18.27
C ALA A 11 0.87 -5.33 -18.78
N THR A 12 2.16 -5.28 -19.10
CA THR A 12 2.93 -6.45 -19.55
C THR A 12 3.79 -7.07 -18.44
N GLY A 13 3.85 -6.44 -17.28
CA GLY A 13 4.57 -6.95 -16.11
C GLY A 13 3.90 -8.17 -15.49
N GLU A 14 4.68 -8.96 -14.76
CA GLU A 14 4.19 -10.08 -13.93
C GLU A 14 3.42 -9.56 -12.70
N VAL A 15 3.88 -8.44 -12.14
CA VAL A 15 3.26 -7.76 -11.00
C VAL A 15 2.74 -6.40 -11.44
N VAL A 16 1.52 -6.05 -11.03
CA VAL A 16 0.96 -4.71 -11.18
C VAL A 16 1.07 -3.96 -9.86
N VAL A 17 1.59 -2.73 -9.92
CA VAL A 17 1.69 -1.82 -8.78
C VAL A 17 0.83 -0.60 -9.04
N PHE A 18 -0.09 -0.32 -8.13
CA PHE A 18 -0.92 0.87 -8.13
C PHE A 18 -0.33 1.91 -7.19
N LEU A 19 -0.28 3.15 -7.67
CA LEU A 19 0.16 4.32 -6.93
C LEU A 19 -0.79 5.47 -7.24
N ASP A 20 -1.08 6.28 -6.22
CA ASP A 20 -1.79 7.54 -6.44
C ASP A 20 -0.86 8.55 -7.12
N SER A 21 -1.43 9.55 -7.80
CA SER A 21 -0.68 10.51 -8.62
C SER A 21 0.11 11.56 -7.82
N HIS A 22 0.09 11.47 -6.50
CA HIS A 22 0.60 12.46 -5.54
C HIS A 22 1.32 11.74 -4.40
N ILE A 23 2.31 10.92 -4.75
CA ILE A 23 3.12 10.14 -3.83
C ILE A 23 4.60 10.37 -4.12
N GLU A 24 5.45 10.12 -3.13
CA GLU A 24 6.90 10.06 -3.30
C GLU A 24 7.42 8.67 -2.92
N ALA A 25 8.16 8.05 -3.83
CA ALA A 25 8.74 6.73 -3.62
C ALA A 25 10.11 6.83 -2.93
N THR A 26 10.25 6.23 -1.75
CA THR A 26 11.50 6.22 -0.99
C THR A 26 12.46 5.14 -1.51
N GLN A 27 13.73 5.21 -1.11
CA GLN A 27 14.71 4.20 -1.51
C GLN A 27 14.32 2.82 -0.97
N GLY A 28 14.34 1.80 -1.84
CA GLY A 28 14.06 0.40 -1.45
C GLY A 28 12.59 0.08 -1.20
N TRP A 29 11.66 0.93 -1.64
CA TRP A 29 10.22 0.75 -1.40
C TRP A 29 9.60 -0.44 -2.14
N LEU A 30 10.20 -0.89 -3.26
CA LEU A 30 9.57 -1.83 -4.18
C LEU A 30 10.00 -3.28 -3.94
N GLU A 31 11.29 -3.51 -3.71
CA GLU A 31 11.90 -4.82 -3.57
C GLU A 31 11.24 -5.68 -2.47
N PRO A 32 10.88 -5.13 -1.28
CA PRO A 32 10.15 -5.87 -0.27
C PRO A 32 8.79 -6.35 -0.77
N LEU A 33 8.04 -5.50 -1.49
CA LEU A 33 6.71 -5.84 -2.01
C LEU A 33 6.80 -7.01 -3.00
N LEU A 34 7.74 -6.93 -3.94
CA LEU A 34 7.96 -7.96 -4.95
C LEU A 34 8.43 -9.28 -4.31
N ALA A 35 9.31 -9.22 -3.31
CA ALA A 35 9.74 -10.42 -2.58
C ALA A 35 8.56 -11.14 -1.92
N ARG A 36 7.61 -10.39 -1.34
CA ARG A 36 6.41 -10.98 -0.71
C ARG A 36 5.48 -11.68 -1.70
N ILE A 37 5.31 -11.10 -2.89
CA ILE A 37 4.48 -11.65 -3.98
C ILE A 37 5.16 -12.87 -4.60
N ARG A 38 6.49 -12.81 -4.83
CA ARG A 38 7.27 -13.95 -5.30
C ARG A 38 7.11 -15.17 -4.39
N ASP A 39 7.12 -14.96 -3.08
CA ASP A 39 6.97 -16.05 -2.09
C ASP A 39 5.56 -16.65 -2.06
N ASP A 40 4.52 -15.89 -2.46
CA ASP A 40 3.13 -16.37 -2.58
C ASP A 40 2.33 -15.39 -3.47
N PRO A 41 2.06 -15.76 -4.74
CA PRO A 41 1.38 -14.89 -5.71
C PRO A 41 -0.05 -14.50 -5.31
N ARG A 42 -0.64 -15.17 -4.31
CA ARG A 42 -1.99 -14.83 -3.81
C ARG A 42 -1.98 -13.61 -2.88
N ARG A 43 -0.81 -13.10 -2.49
CA ARG A 43 -0.71 -11.95 -1.60
C ARG A 43 -0.92 -10.65 -2.37
N VAL A 44 -1.82 -9.82 -1.85
CA VAL A 44 -1.89 -8.40 -2.16
C VAL A 44 -1.13 -7.66 -1.07
N VAL A 45 -0.13 -6.86 -1.46
CA VAL A 45 0.82 -6.25 -0.53
C VAL A 45 0.74 -4.74 -0.61
N VAL A 46 0.73 -4.09 0.55
CA VAL A 46 0.61 -2.63 0.69
C VAL A 46 1.93 -2.11 1.29
N PRO A 47 2.54 -1.06 0.73
CA PRO A 47 3.70 -0.44 1.36
C PRO A 47 3.31 0.25 2.68
N SER A 48 4.30 0.52 3.53
CA SER A 48 4.11 1.56 4.56
C SER A 48 3.89 2.89 3.85
N ILE A 49 2.84 3.61 4.23
CA ILE A 49 2.49 4.89 3.61
C ILE A 49 2.80 5.96 4.63
N ASP A 50 3.81 6.78 4.38
CA ASP A 50 4.12 7.97 5.17
C ASP A 50 3.26 9.16 4.74
N SER A 51 3.14 10.17 5.60
CA SER A 51 2.36 11.37 5.30
C SER A 51 3.23 12.44 4.65
N ILE A 52 2.65 13.17 3.70
CA ILE A 52 3.23 14.40 3.15
C ILE A 52 2.26 15.52 3.48
N ASN A 53 2.77 16.59 4.09
CA ASN A 53 1.95 17.74 4.45
C ASN A 53 1.41 18.43 3.20
N PHE A 54 0.10 18.64 3.10
CA PHE A 54 -0.53 19.17 1.88
C PHE A 54 -0.27 20.66 1.65
N ASP A 55 0.10 21.42 2.69
CA ASP A 55 0.41 22.85 2.61
C ASP A 55 1.90 23.10 2.38
N THR A 56 2.76 22.41 3.13
CA THR A 56 4.22 22.65 3.12
C THR A 56 5.00 21.67 2.25
N PHE A 57 4.39 20.55 1.85
CA PHE A 57 5.04 19.41 1.19
C PHE A 57 6.15 18.76 2.04
N ASP A 58 6.16 19.01 3.34
CA ASP A 58 7.11 18.35 4.25
C ASP A 58 6.79 16.87 4.39
N PHE A 59 7.85 16.04 4.33
CA PHE A 59 7.75 14.61 4.55
C PHE A 59 7.67 14.29 6.05
N GLU A 60 6.57 13.68 6.47
CA GLU A 60 6.30 13.29 7.85
C GLU A 60 6.40 11.76 7.97
N GLY A 61 7.63 11.26 8.16
CA GLY A 61 7.90 9.83 8.27
C GLY A 61 7.30 9.21 9.55
N GLY A 62 6.72 8.01 9.42
CA GLY A 62 6.19 7.22 10.53
C GLY A 62 4.84 7.69 11.09
N SER A 63 4.22 8.72 10.52
CA SER A 63 2.91 9.24 10.93
C SER A 63 1.74 8.79 10.04
N GLY A 64 2.02 8.01 9.00
CA GLY A 64 1.00 7.65 8.02
C GLY A 64 0.22 6.37 8.34
N LEU A 65 -0.19 5.64 7.31
CA LEU A 65 -1.17 4.55 7.42
C LEU A 65 -0.49 3.21 7.73
N GLY A 66 -0.86 2.63 8.87
CA GLY A 66 -0.51 1.27 9.29
C GLY A 66 -1.63 0.26 9.02
N VAL A 67 -1.88 -0.63 9.99
CA VAL A 67 -2.95 -1.64 9.90
C VAL A 67 -4.33 -0.98 9.96
N LEU A 68 -5.24 -1.42 9.10
CA LEU A 68 -6.58 -0.88 8.97
C LEU A 68 -7.66 -1.93 9.21
N GLY A 69 -8.63 -1.55 10.05
CA GLY A 69 -9.92 -2.21 10.22
C GLY A 69 -11.04 -1.39 9.57
N PHE A 70 -12.27 -1.86 9.74
CA PHE A 70 -13.46 -1.17 9.23
C PHE A 70 -14.54 -1.05 10.30
N THR A 71 -15.39 -0.03 10.17
CA THR A 71 -16.59 0.16 11.00
C THR A 71 -17.81 -0.48 10.34
N TRP A 72 -18.91 -0.66 11.09
CA TRP A 72 -20.18 -1.14 10.53
C TRP A 72 -20.82 -0.20 9.52
N THR A 73 -20.36 1.05 9.46
CA THR A 73 -20.72 2.02 8.41
C THR A 73 -19.78 1.97 7.20
N LEU A 74 -18.92 0.95 7.12
CA LEU A 74 -17.92 0.73 6.08
C LEU A 74 -16.85 1.85 5.99
N GLY A 75 -16.61 2.56 7.09
CA GLY A 75 -15.52 3.51 7.21
C GLY A 75 -14.19 2.81 7.54
N GLN A 76 -13.08 3.36 7.03
CA GLN A 76 -11.74 2.90 7.40
C GLN A 76 -11.41 3.35 8.83
N LYS A 77 -10.77 2.47 9.61
CA LYS A 77 -10.36 2.76 10.98
C LYS A 77 -8.93 2.26 11.22
N PRO A 78 -7.99 3.12 11.65
CA PRO A 78 -6.68 2.68 12.10
C PRO A 78 -6.79 1.69 13.26
N GLU A 79 -6.05 0.59 13.18
CA GLU A 79 -5.92 -0.38 14.27
C GLU A 79 -4.60 -0.16 15.00
N ALA A 80 -4.67 -0.08 16.33
CA ALA A 80 -3.50 0.11 17.17
C ALA A 80 -2.72 -1.20 17.30
N VAL A 81 -1.91 -1.51 16.29
CA VAL A 81 -0.99 -2.64 16.30
C VAL A 81 0.37 -2.12 16.77
N ARG A 82 0.87 -2.64 17.90
CA ARG A 82 2.26 -2.39 18.33
C ARG A 82 3.19 -3.19 17.44
N THR A 83 4.13 -2.52 16.81
CA THR A 83 5.07 -3.11 15.87
C THR A 83 6.48 -2.90 16.38
N ASP A 84 7.08 -3.96 16.92
CA ASP A 84 8.49 -3.93 17.33
C ASP A 84 9.41 -4.50 16.22
N GLN A 85 8.91 -4.74 15.00
CA GLN A 85 9.65 -5.49 13.97
C GLN A 85 9.34 -5.05 12.53
N GLU A 86 10.34 -5.19 11.66
CA GLU A 86 10.31 -5.05 10.18
C GLU A 86 9.47 -6.14 9.48
N GLU A 87 8.65 -6.88 10.22
CA GLU A 87 7.86 -7.99 9.69
C GLU A 87 6.56 -7.51 9.02
N PRO A 88 6.12 -8.16 7.93
CA PRO A 88 4.86 -7.83 7.27
C PRO A 88 3.65 -8.02 8.19
N LEU A 89 2.79 -7.01 8.26
CA LEU A 89 1.58 -7.04 9.07
C LEU A 89 0.37 -7.47 8.24
N LYS A 90 -0.49 -8.31 8.83
CA LYS A 90 -1.77 -8.65 8.22
C LYS A 90 -2.78 -7.56 8.52
N SER A 91 -3.40 -7.02 7.48
CA SER A 91 -4.44 -6.01 7.59
C SER A 91 -5.79 -6.55 7.10
N PRO A 92 -6.87 -6.44 7.89
CA PRO A 92 -8.22 -6.82 7.47
C PRO A 92 -8.68 -6.12 6.19
N ILE A 93 -8.33 -4.84 6.05
CA ILE A 93 -8.59 -4.04 4.85
C ILE A 93 -7.35 -3.22 4.45
N MET A 94 -7.39 -2.59 3.29
CA MET A 94 -6.37 -1.63 2.84
C MET A 94 -7.04 -0.30 2.45
N ALA A 95 -6.26 0.80 2.48
CA ALA A 95 -6.75 2.10 2.01
C ALA A 95 -7.15 2.04 0.52
N GLY A 96 -6.36 1.31 -0.26
CA GLY A 96 -6.64 0.98 -1.66
C GLY A 96 -6.04 1.94 -2.69
N GLY A 97 -5.36 3.01 -2.27
CA GLY A 97 -4.59 3.91 -3.15
C GLY A 97 -3.33 3.23 -3.70
N LEU A 98 -2.53 2.68 -2.78
CA LEU A 98 -1.23 2.07 -3.07
C LEU A 98 -1.28 0.58 -2.74
N PHE A 99 -0.93 -0.29 -3.70
CA PHE A 99 -0.73 -1.73 -3.47
C PHE A 99 -0.06 -2.39 -4.67
N ALA A 100 0.53 -3.57 -4.44
CA ALA A 100 1.07 -4.45 -5.46
C ALA A 100 0.37 -5.82 -5.42
N ALA A 101 0.14 -6.41 -6.60
CA ALA A 101 -0.46 -7.72 -6.74
C ALA A 101 0.09 -8.44 -7.99
N ASP A 102 0.15 -9.77 -7.91
CA ASP A 102 0.34 -10.63 -9.08
C ASP A 102 -0.80 -10.40 -10.10
N ARG A 103 -0.47 -10.41 -11.40
CA ARG A 103 -1.40 -10.02 -12.47
C ARG A 103 -2.28 -11.15 -12.98
#